data_AF-A0A944UJU6-F1
#
_entry.id   AF-A0A944UJU6-F1
#
_cell.length_a   1.000
_cell.length_b   1.000
_cell.length_c   1.000
_cell.angle_alpha   90.00
_cell.angle_beta   90.00
_cell.angle_gamma   90.00
#
_symmetry.space_group_name_H-M   'P 1'
#
loop_
_entity.id
_entity.type
_entity.pdbx_description
1 polymer ?
#
loop_
_entity_poly.entity_id
_entity_poly.type
_entity_poly.pdbx_seq_one_letter_code
_entity_poly.pdbx_strand_id
1 'polypeptide(L)'
;MSDKQSKITRGLHWTTIASEKLLLAIIGIATCIASALYIFDMVLAQAITLPDLFMLFIYVEIIGMVGAFYSTNRIPVTLPIIIAITALCRLIVMQSKEMDAWVVLGEASAILVLSIAAFIMSLKDKVSLEKIKDLRNSINKD
;
A
#
# COMPACT_ATOMS: atom_id res chain seq x y z
N MET A 1 29.51 21.54 28.87
CA MET A 1 29.51 20.54 27.78
C MET A 1 28.08 20.01 27.58
N SER A 2 27.13 20.85 27.15
CA SER A 2 25.69 20.49 27.02
C SER A 2 24.94 21.33 25.96
N ASP A 3 25.61 21.78 24.90
CA ASP A 3 24.99 22.65 23.88
C ASP A 3 25.10 22.12 22.43
N LYS A 4 25.68 20.92 22.24
CA LYS A 4 25.95 20.36 20.90
C LYS A 4 24.92 19.31 20.42
N GLN A 5 24.03 18.82 21.30
CA GLN A 5 23.05 17.78 20.93
C GLN A 5 21.81 18.30 20.18
N SER A 6 21.44 19.58 20.32
CA SER A 6 20.19 20.13 19.73
C SER A 6 20.27 20.44 18.23
N LYS A 7 21.48 20.64 17.68
CA LYS A 7 21.67 20.94 16.24
C LYS A 7 21.71 19.69 15.35
N ILE A 8 22.11 18.53 15.90
CA ILE A 8 22.26 17.28 15.14
C ILE A 8 20.90 16.60 14.92
N THR A 9 19.99 16.65 15.91
CA THR A 9 18.65 16.07 15.80
C THR A 9 17.73 16.80 14.81
N ARG A 10 17.95 18.11 14.57
CA ARG A 10 17.20 18.90 13.58
C ARG A 10 17.53 18.54 12.12
N GLY A 11 18.78 18.17 11.83
CA GLY A 11 19.21 17.77 10.48
C GLY A 11 18.68 16.40 10.05
N LEU A 12 18.60 15.46 11.01
CA LEU A 12 18.19 14.08 10.74
C LEU A 12 16.70 13.95 10.35
N HIS A 13 15.85 14.79 10.94
CA HIS A 13 14.41 14.79 10.61
C HIS A 13 14.15 15.32 9.19
N TRP A 14 14.92 16.31 8.74
CA TRP A 14 14.76 16.88 7.39
C TRP A 14 15.29 15.94 6.30
N THR A 15 16.43 15.28 6.53
CA THR A 15 16.96 14.29 5.58
C THR A 15 16.05 13.07 5.46
N THR A 16 15.44 12.62 6.56
CA THR A 16 14.48 11.50 6.56
C THR A 16 13.25 11.84 5.72
N ILE A 17 12.60 12.97 5.97
CA ILE A 17 11.39 13.38 5.22
C ILE A 17 11.71 13.63 3.74
N ALA A 18 12.86 14.24 3.45
CA ALA A 18 13.30 14.46 2.07
C ALA A 18 13.51 13.12 1.35
N SER A 19 14.13 12.14 2.02
CA SER A 19 14.34 10.80 1.45
C SER A 19 13.05 10.03 1.22
N GLU A 20 12.07 10.11 2.14
CA GLU A 20 10.76 9.47 1.99
C GLU A 20 10.01 10.02 0.78
N LYS A 21 9.94 11.35 0.64
CA LYS A 21 9.29 12.01 -0.50
C LYS A 21 9.98 11.69 -1.83
N LEU A 22 11.31 11.64 -1.83
CA LEU A 22 12.08 11.27 -3.02
C LEU A 22 11.77 9.84 -3.46
N LEU A 23 11.80 8.88 -2.52
CA LEU A 23 11.49 7.48 -2.82
C LEU A 23 10.06 7.31 -3.34
N LEU A 24 9.09 8.00 -2.75
CA LEU A 24 7.70 7.92 -3.20
C LEU A 24 7.49 8.55 -4.58
N ALA A 25 8.18 9.66 -4.87
CA ALA A 25 8.18 10.24 -6.21
C ALA A 25 8.74 9.25 -7.24
N ILE A 26 9.85 8.57 -6.92
CA ILE A 26 10.46 7.55 -7.79
C ILE A 26 9.47 6.39 -8.01
N ILE A 27 8.84 5.88 -6.95
CA ILE A 27 7.85 4.78 -7.06
C ILE A 27 6.67 5.20 -7.94
N GLY A 28 6.12 6.40 -7.76
CA GLY A 28 5.01 6.90 -8.57
C GLY A 28 5.38 7.01 -10.05
N ILE A 29 6.54 7.62 -10.36
CA ILE A 29 7.01 7.77 -11.74
C ILE A 29 7.28 6.40 -12.37
N ALA A 30 7.97 5.51 -11.65
CA ALA A 30 8.26 4.16 -12.13
C ALA A 30 6.97 3.37 -12.42
N THR A 31 5.96 3.48 -11.55
CA THR A 31 4.66 2.81 -11.74
C THR A 31 3.93 3.34 -12.97
N CYS A 32 3.94 4.66 -13.21
CA CYS A 32 3.36 5.25 -14.41
C CYS A 32 4.04 4.73 -15.68
N ILE A 33 5.37 4.74 -15.73
CA ILE A 33 6.13 4.23 -16.88
C ILE A 33 5.85 2.74 -17.10
N ALA A 34 5.90 1.93 -16.04
CA ALA A 34 5.61 0.49 -16.11
C ALA A 34 4.19 0.22 -16.62
N SER A 35 3.19 0.96 -16.15
CA SER A 35 1.81 0.81 -16.63
C SER A 35 1.65 1.17 -18.10
N ALA A 36 2.35 2.21 -18.58
CA ALA A 36 2.28 2.65 -19.97
C ALA A 36 2.90 1.60 -20.91
N LEU A 37 4.06 1.05 -20.52
CA LEU A 37 4.71 -0.04 -21.25
C LEU A 37 3.82 -1.28 -21.29
N TYR A 38 3.22 -1.65 -20.16
CA TYR A 38 2.34 -2.81 -20.07
C TYR A 38 1.08 -2.66 -20.97
N ILE A 39 0.49 -1.46 -21.00
CA ILE A 39 -0.64 -1.17 -21.91
C ILE A 39 -0.18 -1.26 -23.37
N PHE A 40 1.01 -0.74 -23.70
CA PHE A 40 1.56 -0.81 -25.05
C PHE A 40 1.74 -2.26 -25.52
N ASP A 41 2.28 -3.13 -24.66
CA ASP A 41 2.45 -4.56 -24.94
C ASP A 41 1.09 -5.26 -25.18
N MET A 42 0.08 -4.91 -24.38
CA MET A 42 -1.28 -5.45 -24.54
C MET A 42 -1.94 -5.01 -25.86
N VAL A 43 -1.72 -3.76 -26.28
CA VAL A 43 -2.19 -3.25 -27.57
C VAL A 43 -1.47 -3.97 -28.73
N LEU A 44 -0.16 -4.20 -28.60
CA LEU A 44 0.62 -4.92 -29.60
C LEU A 44 0.16 -6.38 -29.74
N ALA A 45 -0.19 -7.02 -28.62
CA ALA A 45 -0.72 -8.39 -28.60
C ALA A 45 -2.16 -8.50 -29.13
N GLN A 46 -2.87 -7.37 -29.32
CA GLN A 46 -4.29 -7.30 -29.72
C GLN A 46 -5.24 -8.15 -28.86
N ALA A 47 -4.87 -8.42 -27.62
CA ALA A 47 -5.65 -9.23 -26.70
C ALA A 47 -5.61 -8.60 -25.32
N ILE A 48 -6.78 -8.40 -24.71
CA ILE A 48 -6.92 -7.92 -23.35
C ILE A 48 -7.44 -9.09 -22.52
N THR A 49 -6.60 -9.62 -21.63
CA THR A 49 -6.99 -10.73 -20.78
C THR A 49 -7.34 -10.25 -19.37
N LEU A 50 -8.10 -11.05 -18.60
CA LEU A 50 -8.37 -10.79 -17.19
C LEU A 50 -7.06 -10.57 -16.37
N PRO A 51 -6.04 -11.45 -16.48
CA PRO A 51 -4.76 -10.98 -16.96
C PRO A 51 -4.22 -9.62 -16.53
N ASP A 52 -4.44 -8.78 -17.51
CA ASP A 52 -3.84 -7.49 -17.73
C ASP A 52 -4.65 -6.46 -16.95
N LEU A 53 -5.98 -6.63 -16.91
CA LEU A 53 -6.88 -5.73 -16.19
C LEU A 53 -6.55 -5.66 -14.69
N PHE A 54 -6.29 -6.78 -14.00
CA PHE A 54 -5.91 -6.66 -12.58
C PHE A 54 -4.46 -6.21 -12.38
N MET A 55 -3.54 -6.45 -13.33
CA MET A 55 -2.20 -5.85 -13.26
C MET A 55 -2.29 -4.32 -13.33
N LEU A 56 -3.13 -3.79 -14.23
CA LEU A 56 -3.43 -2.37 -14.29
C LEU A 56 -4.12 -1.86 -13.02
N PHE A 57 -5.00 -2.65 -12.41
CA PHE A 57 -5.62 -2.30 -11.11
C PHE A 57 -4.57 -2.13 -9.99
N ILE A 58 -3.57 -3.02 -9.92
CA ILE A 58 -2.46 -2.91 -8.97
C ILE A 58 -1.67 -1.62 -9.22
N TYR A 59 -1.36 -1.28 -10.47
CA TYR A 59 -0.66 -0.04 -10.79
C TYR A 59 -1.44 1.21 -10.39
N VAL A 60 -2.74 1.25 -10.70
CA VAL A 60 -3.62 2.36 -10.31
C VAL A 60 -3.66 2.50 -8.79
N GLU A 61 -3.70 1.40 -8.04
CA GLU A 61 -3.75 1.48 -6.59
C GLU A 61 -2.42 1.93 -5.97
N ILE A 62 -1.28 1.50 -6.51
CA ILE A 62 0.04 2.03 -6.11
C ILE A 62 0.11 3.53 -6.35
N ILE A 63 -0.36 4.02 -7.51
CA ILE A 63 -0.47 5.46 -7.79
C ILE A 63 -1.39 6.14 -6.78
N GLY A 64 -2.52 5.52 -6.44
CA GLY A 64 -3.46 6.00 -5.41
C GLY A 64 -2.82 6.12 -4.02
N MET A 65 -2.00 5.14 -3.61
CA MET A 65 -1.27 5.17 -2.35
C MET A 65 -0.21 6.27 -2.30
N VAL A 66 0.56 6.43 -3.39
CA VAL A 66 1.54 7.52 -3.53
C VAL A 66 0.83 8.88 -3.49
N GLY A 67 -0.29 9.02 -4.19
CA GLY A 67 -1.12 10.24 -4.18
C GLY A 67 -1.71 10.55 -2.80
N ALA A 68 -2.22 9.55 -2.10
CA ALA A 68 -2.76 9.68 -0.74
C ALA A 68 -1.67 10.11 0.26
N PHE A 69 -0.44 9.61 0.10
CA PHE A 69 0.69 10.05 0.92
C PHE A 69 1.02 11.52 0.71
N TYR A 70 1.01 12.01 -0.54
CA TYR A 70 1.27 13.42 -0.83
C TYR A 70 0.24 14.35 -0.16
N SER A 71 -1.00 13.90 0.00
CA SER A 71 -2.06 14.68 0.66
C SER A 71 -2.04 14.58 2.19
N THR A 72 -1.76 13.40 2.75
CA THR A 72 -1.98 13.12 4.19
C THR A 72 -0.70 12.82 5.00
N ASN A 73 0.48 12.79 4.36
CA ASN A 73 1.78 12.37 4.93
C ASN A 73 1.73 11.01 5.68
N ARG A 74 0.77 10.15 5.36
CA ARG A 74 0.68 8.79 5.90
C ARG A 74 0.51 7.79 4.77
N ILE A 75 1.19 6.66 4.88
CA ILE A 75 1.04 5.53 3.97
C ILE A 75 -0.13 4.69 4.52
N PRO A 76 -1.28 4.62 3.84
CA PRO A 76 -2.39 3.76 4.25
C PRO A 76 -2.00 2.28 4.08
N VAL A 77 -1.52 1.65 5.14
CA VAL A 77 -1.08 0.23 5.16
C VAL A 77 -2.20 -0.77 4.92
N THR A 78 -3.46 -0.35 4.99
CA THR A 78 -4.63 -1.19 4.71
C THR A 78 -4.82 -1.44 3.20
N LEU A 79 -4.41 -0.50 2.35
CA LEU A 79 -4.60 -0.61 0.89
C LEU A 79 -3.75 -1.76 0.29
N PRO A 80 -2.44 -1.90 0.56
CA PRO A 80 -1.63 -3.03 0.07
C PRO A 80 -2.18 -4.40 0.45
N ILE A 81 -2.78 -4.54 1.64
CA ILE A 81 -3.30 -5.82 2.12
C ILE A 81 -4.56 -6.21 1.32
N ILE A 82 -5.41 -5.24 0.99
CA ILE A 82 -6.58 -5.48 0.14
C ILE A 82 -6.13 -5.88 -1.27
N ILE A 83 -5.10 -5.23 -1.81
CA ILE A 83 -4.50 -5.61 -3.11
C ILE A 83 -3.99 -7.06 -3.09
N ALA A 84 -3.33 -7.48 -2.02
CA ALA A 84 -2.86 -8.86 -1.88
C ALA A 84 -4.03 -9.86 -1.83
N ILE A 85 -5.10 -9.53 -1.09
CA ILE A 85 -6.32 -10.34 -1.03
C ILE A 85 -6.96 -10.47 -2.42
N THR A 86 -7.14 -9.36 -3.14
CA THR A 86 -7.77 -9.39 -4.47
C THR A 86 -6.90 -10.12 -5.49
N ALA A 87 -5.58 -9.98 -5.43
CA ALA A 87 -4.63 -10.72 -6.27
C ALA A 87 -4.68 -12.23 -6.03
N LEU A 88 -4.71 -12.68 -4.77
CA LEU A 88 -4.88 -14.10 -4.44
C LEU A 88 -6.25 -14.62 -4.88
N CYS A 89 -7.31 -13.86 -4.64
CA CYS A 89 -8.66 -14.25 -5.03
C CYS A 89 -8.77 -14.45 -6.54
N ARG A 90 -8.13 -13.56 -7.31
CA ARG A 90 -8.00 -13.68 -8.75
C ARG A 90 -7.24 -14.96 -9.15
N LEU A 91 -6.11 -15.24 -8.50
CA LEU A 91 -5.29 -16.40 -8.80
C LEU A 91 -6.10 -17.69 -8.63
N ILE A 92 -6.84 -17.81 -7.52
CA ILE A 92 -7.78 -18.91 -7.27
C ILE A 92 -8.79 -19.03 -8.40
N VAL A 93 -9.54 -17.97 -8.73
CA VAL A 93 -10.61 -18.05 -9.73
C VAL A 93 -10.07 -18.43 -11.11
N MET A 94 -8.92 -17.88 -11.49
CA MET A 94 -8.34 -18.02 -12.82
C MET A 94 -7.62 -19.35 -13.04
N GLN A 95 -7.03 -19.92 -12.00
CA GLN A 95 -6.28 -21.19 -12.06
C GLN A 95 -7.03 -22.38 -11.46
N SER A 96 -8.20 -22.16 -10.84
CA SER A 96 -8.99 -23.19 -10.12
C SER A 96 -9.28 -24.47 -10.91
N LYS A 97 -9.35 -24.43 -12.25
CA LYS A 97 -9.64 -25.62 -13.07
C LYS A 97 -8.46 -26.59 -13.20
N GLU A 98 -7.24 -26.10 -13.02
CA GLU A 98 -6.00 -26.89 -13.16
C GLU A 98 -5.34 -27.16 -11.81
N MET A 99 -5.92 -26.67 -10.71
CA MET A 99 -5.33 -26.73 -9.37
C MET A 99 -5.92 -27.85 -8.52
N ASP A 100 -5.03 -28.57 -7.85
CA ASP A 100 -5.40 -29.58 -6.86
C ASP A 100 -6.19 -28.95 -5.71
N ALA A 101 -7.18 -29.68 -5.18
CA ALA A 101 -8.06 -29.18 -4.12
C ALA A 101 -7.30 -28.71 -2.87
N TRP A 102 -6.15 -29.33 -2.58
CA TRP A 102 -5.26 -28.93 -1.48
C TRP A 102 -4.63 -27.55 -1.68
N VAL A 103 -4.26 -27.19 -2.91
CA VAL A 103 -3.67 -25.89 -3.22
C VAL A 103 -4.72 -24.79 -3.11
N VAL A 104 -5.92 -25.04 -3.65
CA VAL A 104 -7.06 -24.11 -3.55
C VAL A 104 -7.43 -23.84 -2.08
N LEU A 105 -7.42 -24.88 -1.23
CA LEU A 105 -7.66 -24.72 0.20
C LEU A 105 -6.54 -23.89 0.87
N GLY A 106 -5.29 -24.11 0.48
CA GLY A 106 -4.14 -23.33 0.95
C GLY A 106 -4.28 -21.84 0.61
N GLU A 107 -4.65 -21.51 -0.61
CA GLU A 107 -4.85 -20.11 -1.03
C GLU A 107 -6.05 -19.46 -0.37
N ALA A 108 -7.17 -20.17 -0.24
CA ALA A 108 -8.33 -19.70 0.51
C ALA A 108 -7.98 -19.41 1.98
N SER A 109 -7.14 -20.25 2.60
CA SER A 109 -6.66 -20.02 3.96
C SER A 109 -5.74 -18.80 4.07
N ALA A 110 -4.89 -18.54 3.06
CA ALA A 110 -4.05 -17.36 2.99
C ALA A 110 -4.89 -16.07 2.89
N ILE A 111 -5.95 -16.08 2.08
CA ILE A 111 -6.92 -14.97 2.00
C ILE A 111 -7.58 -14.71 3.37
N LEU A 112 -7.95 -15.78 4.08
CA LEU A 112 -8.55 -15.66 5.41
C LEU A 112 -7.58 -15.02 6.41
N VAL A 113 -6.32 -15.44 6.42
CA VAL A 113 -5.27 -14.86 7.28
C VAL A 113 -5.03 -13.38 6.94
N LEU A 114 -4.90 -13.04 5.66
CA LEU A 114 -4.71 -11.66 5.22
C LEU A 114 -5.92 -10.77 5.57
N SER A 115 -7.13 -11.31 5.46
CA SER A 115 -8.36 -10.59 5.82
C SER A 115 -8.42 -10.29 7.32
N ILE A 116 -8.03 -11.24 8.16
CA ILE A 116 -7.91 -11.04 9.61
C ILE A 116 -6.83 -9.98 9.93
N ALA A 117 -5.68 -10.05 9.25
CA ALA A 117 -4.62 -9.05 9.42
C ALA A 117 -5.09 -7.64 9.04
N ALA A 118 -5.80 -7.49 7.90
CA ALA A 118 -6.39 -6.24 7.46
C ALA A 118 -7.39 -5.69 8.49
N PHE A 119 -8.23 -6.56 9.04
CA PHE A 119 -9.21 -6.21 10.06
C PHE A 119 -8.54 -5.68 11.34
N ILE A 120 -7.55 -6.41 11.86
CA ILE A 120 -6.80 -6.00 13.06
C ILE A 120 -6.08 -4.68 12.85
N MET A 121 -5.44 -4.48 11.69
CA MET A 121 -4.76 -3.22 11.38
C MET A 121 -5.75 -2.06 11.30
N SER A 122 -6.90 -2.26 10.66
CA SER A 122 -7.93 -1.21 10.55
C SER A 122 -8.51 -0.81 11.92
N LEU A 123 -8.67 -1.77 12.84
CA LEU A 123 -9.06 -1.48 14.22
C LEU A 123 -7.98 -0.69 14.96
N LYS A 124 -6.71 -1.10 14.86
CA LYS A 124 -5.59 -0.40 15.49
C LYS A 124 -5.46 1.04 14.98
N ASP A 125 -5.71 1.27 13.70
CA ASP A 125 -5.63 2.60 13.11
C ASP A 125 -6.71 3.54 13.67
N LYS A 126 -7.94 3.06 13.85
CA LYS A 126 -9.03 3.82 14.52
C LYS A 126 -8.66 4.19 15.96
N VAL A 127 -8.18 3.21 16.74
CA VAL A 127 -7.78 3.43 18.15
C VAL A 127 -6.60 4.40 18.26
N SER A 128 -5.65 4.36 17.31
CA SER A 128 -4.52 5.28 17.30
C SER A 128 -4.93 6.73 17.00
N LEU A 129 -5.92 6.94 16.14
CA LEU A 129 -6.40 8.29 15.81
C LEU A 129 -7.20 8.90 16.96
N GLU A 130 -8.00 8.10 17.66
CA GLU A 130 -8.76 8.52 18.84
C GLU A 130 -7.82 8.98 19.96
N LYS A 131 -6.74 8.22 20.21
CA LYS A 131 -5.73 8.58 21.22
C LYS A 131 -4.98 9.88 20.91
N ILE A 132 -4.69 10.17 19.64
CA ILE A 132 -4.06 11.43 19.23
C ILE A 132 -5.02 12.62 19.42
N LYS A 133 -6.32 12.40 19.13
CA LYS A 133 -7.36 13.44 19.27
C LYS A 133 -7.61 13.79 20.73
N ASP A 134 -7.66 12.80 21.61
CA ASP A 134 -7.81 13.00 23.05
C ASP A 134 -6.62 13.74 23.66
N LEU A 135 -5.39 13.37 23.28
CA LEU A 135 -4.17 14.05 23.73
C LEU A 135 -4.14 15.52 23.27
N ARG A 136 -4.61 15.82 22.06
CA ARG A 136 -4.73 17.20 21.58
C ARG A 136 -5.78 17.99 22.37
N ASN A 137 -6.91 17.38 22.70
CA ASN A 137 -7.96 18.02 23.47
C ASN A 137 -7.55 18.28 24.93
N SER A 138 -6.73 17.42 25.55
CA SER A 138 -6.21 17.67 26.91
C SER A 138 -5.25 18.86 26.94
N ILE A 139 -4.35 18.97 25.95
CA ILE A 139 -3.38 20.09 25.87
C ILE A 139 -4.08 21.44 25.63
N ASN A 140 -5.22 21.46 24.94
CA ASN A 140 -5.97 22.69 24.65
C ASN A 140 -6.93 23.11 25.78
N LYS A 141 -7.02 22.32 26.85
CA LYS A 141 -7.90 22.57 28.00
C LYS A 141 -7.15 23.14 29.21
N ASP A 142 -5.82 23.16 29.15
CA ASP A 142 -4.89 23.82 30.09
C ASP A 142 -4.42 25.17 29.52
#